data_AF-W0DP01-F1
#
_entry.id   AF-W0DP01-F1
#
_cell.length_a   1.000
_cell.length_b   1.000
_cell.length_c   1.000
_cell.angle_alpha   90.00
_cell.angle_beta   90.00
_cell.angle_gamma   90.00
#
_symmetry.space_group_name_H-M   'P 1'
#
loop_
_entity.id
_entity.type
_entity.pdbx_description
1 polymer ?
#
loop_
_entity_poly.entity_id
_entity_poly.type
_entity_poly.pdbx_seq_one_letter_code
_entity_poly.pdbx_strand_id
1 'polypeptide(L)' 'MDARGGEESRNKEARRALSQFGKGRYAAGLHYGDCFAYALARENGQPLLFKGEDFRRTDIVSSIGAAAR' A
#
# COMPACT_ATOMS: atom_id res chain seq x y z
N MET A 1 6.89 5.06 -24.34
CA MET A 1 6.39 4.73 -22.98
C MET A 1 7.60 4.66 -22.07
N ASP A 2 8.05 5.82 -21.64
CA ASP A 2 9.30 5.98 -20.92
C ASP A 2 9.07 5.59 -19.45
N ALA A 3 9.54 4.41 -19.07
CA ALA A 3 9.40 3.84 -17.73
C ALA A 3 10.13 4.63 -16.62
N ARG A 4 10.62 5.85 -16.89
CA ARG A 4 11.37 6.71 -15.97
C ARG A 4 10.51 7.64 -15.11
N GLY A 5 9.18 7.60 -15.24
CA GLY A 5 8.25 8.43 -14.44
C GLY A 5 7.57 7.72 -13.27
N GLY A 6 7.66 6.39 -13.18
CA GLY A 6 6.88 5.60 -12.21
C GLY A 6 7.41 5.65 -10.77
N GLU A 7 8.72 5.72 -10.58
CA GLU A 7 9.33 5.65 -9.24
C GLU A 7 9.07 6.92 -8.41
N GLU A 8 8.99 8.08 -9.05
CA GLU A 8 8.73 9.35 -8.35
C GLU A 8 7.28 9.49 -7.90
N SER A 9 6.33 8.96 -8.70
CA SER A 9 4.91 8.86 -8.34
C SER A 9 4.73 7.99 -7.08
N ARG A 10 5.36 6.82 -7.10
CA ARG A 10 5.31 5.82 -6.05
C ARG A 10 5.88 6.31 -4.72
N ASN A 11 6.95 7.11 -4.76
CA ASN A 11 7.52 7.73 -3.55
C ASN A 11 6.55 8.75 -2.94
N LYS A 12 5.92 9.60 -3.76
CA LYS A 12 4.92 10.58 -3.29
C LYS A 12 3.71 9.86 -2.67
N GLU A 13 3.28 8.75 -3.26
CA GLU A 13 2.15 7.97 -2.77
C GLU A 13 2.49 7.20 -1.49
N ALA A 14 3.69 6.62 -1.37
CA ALA A 14 4.17 6.01 -0.13
C ALA A 14 4.28 7.03 1.02
N ARG A 15 4.73 8.26 0.75
CA ARG A 15 4.76 9.35 1.75
C ARG A 15 3.36 9.77 2.19
N ARG A 16 2.40 9.81 1.26
CA ARG A 16 0.98 10.07 1.57
C ARG A 16 0.38 8.92 2.38
N ALA A 17 0.70 7.68 2.06
CA ALA A 17 0.27 6.51 2.81
C ALA A 17 0.82 6.53 4.24
N LEU A 18 2.11 6.85 4.42
CA LEU A 18 2.71 7.01 5.74
C LEU A 18 2.04 8.14 6.54
N SER A 19 1.70 9.25 5.90
CA SER A 19 0.98 10.33 6.56
C SER A 19 -0.44 9.94 7.00
N GLN A 20 -1.09 9.00 6.32
CA GLN A 20 -2.48 8.59 6.59
C GLN A 20 -2.59 7.34 7.47
N PHE A 21 -1.60 6.46 7.39
CA PHE A 21 -1.64 5.11 7.96
C PHE A 21 -0.42 4.80 8.83
N GLY A 22 0.55 5.72 8.92
CA GLY A 22 1.79 5.52 9.66
C GLY A 22 1.62 5.42 11.17
N LYS A 23 2.55 4.69 11.78
CA LYS A 23 2.59 4.41 13.22
C LYS A 23 2.64 5.68 14.08
N GLY A 24 1.82 5.71 15.13
CA GLY A 24 1.80 6.76 16.17
C GLY A 24 0.73 7.85 16.01
N ARG A 25 0.12 8.01 14.82
CA ARG A 25 -0.91 9.04 14.57
C ARG A 25 -2.22 8.49 13.99
N TYR A 26 -2.17 7.33 13.33
CA TYR A 26 -3.35 6.68 12.75
C TYR A 26 -3.34 5.17 12.97
N ALA A 27 -4.43 4.68 13.55
CA ALA A 27 -5.15 3.47 13.19
C ALA A 27 -4.43 2.22 12.66
N ALA A 28 -3.87 2.29 11.45
CA ALA A 28 -3.32 1.16 10.71
C ALA A 28 -1.89 0.79 11.16
N GLY A 29 -1.11 1.77 11.63
CA GLY A 29 0.21 1.51 12.18
C GLY A 29 1.27 1.04 11.19
N LEU A 30 1.08 1.29 9.89
CA LEU A 30 1.97 0.80 8.83
C LEU A 30 3.40 1.30 9.02
N HIS A 31 4.37 0.42 8.76
CA HIS A 31 5.77 0.81 8.67
C HIS A 31 6.06 1.48 7.32
N TYR A 32 7.20 2.17 7.23
CA TYR A 32 7.59 2.85 6.00
C TYR A 32 7.72 1.88 4.80
N GLY A 33 8.23 0.66 5.04
CA GLY A 33 8.29 -0.39 4.03
C GLY A 33 6.91 -0.83 3.54
N ASP A 34 5.93 -0.92 4.44
CA ASP A 34 4.55 -1.29 4.11
C ASP A 34 3.86 -0.23 3.24
N CYS A 35 4.25 1.04 3.40
CA CYS A 35 3.74 2.14 2.58
C CYS A 35 4.16 2.03 1.11
N PHE A 36 5.32 1.43 0.82
CA PHE A 36 5.73 1.11 -0.56
C PHE A 36 4.88 -0.02 -1.14
N ALA A 37 4.62 -1.06 -0.35
CA ALA A 37 3.75 -2.15 -0.77
C ALA A 37 2.32 -1.67 -1.03
N TYR A 38 1.79 -0.77 -0.17
CA TYR A 38 0.52 -0.08 -0.39
C TYR A 38 0.49 0.71 -1.69
N ALA A 39 1.50 1.57 -1.92
CA ALA A 39 1.57 2.40 -3.12
C ALA A 39 1.62 1.53 -4.39
N LEU A 40 2.42 0.47 -4.38
CA LEU A 40 2.48 -0.49 -5.48
C LEU A 40 1.13 -1.18 -5.74
N ALA A 41 0.49 -1.69 -4.69
CA ALA A 41 -0.82 -2.35 -4.81
C ALA A 41 -1.88 -1.39 -5.37
N ARG A 42 -1.87 -0.14 -4.90
CA ARG A 42 -2.79 0.91 -5.33
C ARG A 42 -2.56 1.35 -6.77
N GLU A 43 -1.32 1.63 -7.18
CA GLU A 43 -0.98 2.02 -8.56
C GLU A 43 -1.32 0.91 -9.57
N ASN A 44 -1.13 -0.35 -9.20
CA ASN A 44 -1.43 -1.48 -10.07
C ASN A 44 -2.89 -1.97 -9.96
N GLY A 45 -3.67 -1.45 -9.01
CA GLY A 45 -5.02 -1.93 -8.71
C GLY A 45 -5.06 -3.40 -8.31
N GLN A 46 -3.98 -3.92 -7.73
CA GLN A 46 -3.82 -5.34 -7.40
C GLN A 46 -3.95 -5.58 -5.90
N PRO A 47 -4.54 -6.73 -5.50
CA PRO A 47 -4.62 -7.12 -4.10
C PRO A 47 -3.23 -7.45 -3.54
N LEU A 48 -3.01 -7.14 -2.27
CA LEU A 48 -1.72 -7.38 -1.60
C LEU A 48 -1.80 -8.64 -0.72
N LEU A 49 -0.78 -9.48 -0.78
CA LEU A 49 -0.60 -10.54 0.20
C LEU A 49 0.04 -9.95 1.45
N PHE A 50 -0.74 -9.84 2.52
CA PHE A 50 -0.26 -9.42 3.83
C PHE A 50 -0.80 -10.33 4.92
N LYS A 51 -0.02 -10.49 5.99
CA LYS A 51 -0.41 -11.23 7.19
C LYS A 51 -0.93 -10.23 8.22
N GLY A 52 -1.96 -10.63 8.98
CA GLY A 52 -2.47 -9.83 10.11
C GLY A 52 -3.53 -8.80 9.73
N GLU A 53 -3.50 -7.66 10.40
CA GLU A 53 -4.51 -6.59 10.35
C GLU A 53 -3.95 -5.28 9.79
N ASP A 54 -2.65 -5.22 9.50
CA ASP A 54 -1.92 -3.97 9.23
C ASP A 54 -2.52 -3.17 8.07
N PHE A 55 -3.01 -3.86 7.04
CA PHE A 55 -3.68 -3.25 5.89
C PHE A 55 -5.21 -3.27 5.96
N ARG A 56 -5.83 -3.92 6.97
CA ARG A 56 -7.31 -4.01 7.07
C ARG A 56 -7.98 -2.66 7.34
N ARG A 57 -7.21 -1.65 7.75
CA ARG A 57 -7.67 -0.27 7.92
C ARG A 57 -7.30 0.65 6.74
N THR A 58 -6.95 0.05 5.60
CA THR A 58 -6.68 0.73 4.34
C THR A 58 -7.68 0.27 3.27
N ASP A 59 -7.64 0.88 2.10
CA ASP A 59 -8.42 0.50 0.91
C ASP A 59 -7.86 -0.71 0.13
N ILE A 60 -6.72 -1.29 0.56
CA ILE A 60 -6.13 -2.45 -0.10
C ILE A 60 -6.80 -3.75 0.36
N VAL A 61 -7.26 -4.53 -0.62
CA VAL A 61 -7.82 -5.86 -0.43
C VAL A 61 -6.74 -6.93 -0.27
N SER A 62 -7.01 -7.92 0.58
CA SER A 62 -6.12 -9.07 0.77
C SER A 62 -6.19 -10.03 -0.42
N SER A 63 -5.02 -10.44 -0.90
CA SER A 63 -4.92 -11.41 -2.00
C SER A 63 -5.34 -12.83 -1.61
N ILE A 64 -5.37 -13.17 -0.31
CA ILE A 64 -5.77 -14.50 0.18
C ILE A 64 -7.24 -14.82 -0.15
N GLY A 65 -8.10 -13.82 -0.35
CA GLY A 65 -9.48 -14.00 -0.81
C GLY A 65 -9.72 -13.64 -2.28
N ALA A 66 -8.74 -13.01 -2.94
CA ALA A 66 -8.88 -12.51 -4.31
C ALA A 66 -8.50 -13.55 -5.38
N ALA A 67 -7.79 -14.62 -5.01
CA ALA A 67 -7.36 -15.70 -5.91
C ALA A 67 -8.49 -16.61 -6.43
N ALA A 68 -9.76 -16.21 -6.28
CA ALA A 68 -10.91 -16.91 -6.81
C ALA A 68 -11.52 -16.12 -7.98
N ARG A 69 -10.77 -15.94 -9.07
CA ARG A 69 -11.29 -15.56 -10.40
C ARG A 69 -10.44 -16.17 -11.50
#